data_AF-A0A0J1GRM8-F1
#
_entry.id   AF-A0A0J1GRM8-F1
#
_cell.length_a   1.000
_cell.length_b   1.000
_cell.length_c   1.000
_cell.angle_alpha   90.00
_cell.angle_beta   90.00
_cell.angle_gamma   90.00
#
_symmetry.space_group_name_H-M   'P 1'
#
loop_
_entity.id
_entity.type
_entity.pdbx_description
1 polymer ?
#
loop_
_entity_poly.entity_id
_entity_poly.type
_entity_poly.pdbx_seq_one_letter_code
_entity_poly.pdbx_strand_id
1 'polypeptide(L)'
;MDTRKLQDDIDAGKVNDVEIIPPEIVQSELKSKIIKAQKMYDLHPSPNNLDKLIRAEVDLEHAIRDNECLIKGCVHKKYIKVVE
;
A
#
# COMPACT_ATOMS: atom_id res chain seq x y z
N MET A 1 11.78 4.76 -7.77
CA MET A 1 10.88 4.73 -8.94
C MET A 1 10.43 6.15 -9.25
N ASP A 2 10.25 6.52 -10.52
CA ASP A 2 9.73 7.84 -10.91
C ASP A 2 8.22 7.75 -11.17
N THR A 3 7.44 7.86 -10.10
CA THR A 3 5.97 7.73 -10.13
C THR A 3 5.29 8.92 -10.83
N ARG A 4 5.90 10.11 -10.79
CA ARG A 4 5.37 11.30 -11.49
C ARG A 4 5.38 11.11 -12.99
N LYS A 5 6.54 10.73 -13.54
CA LYS A 5 6.66 10.47 -14.98
C LYS A 5 5.75 9.33 -15.44
N LEU A 6 5.57 8.31 -14.60
CA LEU A 6 4.66 7.21 -14.89
C LEU A 6 3.21 7.69 -14.94
N GLN A 7 2.77 8.51 -13.96
CA GLN A 7 1.43 9.10 -13.97
C GLN A 7 1.20 9.97 -15.21
N ASP A 8 2.16 10.83 -15.57
CA ASP A 8 2.06 11.68 -16.77
C ASP A 8 1.89 10.86 -18.05
N ASP A 9 2.60 9.73 -18.18
CA ASP A 9 2.51 8.85 -19.35
C ASP A 9 1.24 7.98 -19.34
N ILE A 10 0.67 7.65 -18.17
CA ILE A 10 -0.67 7.05 -18.03
C ILE A 10 -1.73 8.04 -18.50
N ASP A 11 -1.70 9.27 -17.99
CA ASP A 11 -2.68 10.31 -18.31
C ASP A 11 -2.63 10.70 -19.80
N ALA A 12 -1.45 10.63 -20.42
CA ALA A 12 -1.26 10.82 -21.85
C ALA A 12 -1.65 9.61 -22.72
N GLY A 13 -2.09 8.49 -22.12
CA GLY A 13 -2.47 7.26 -22.82
C GLY A 13 -1.30 6.47 -23.43
N LYS A 14 -0.06 6.79 -23.06
CA LYS A 14 1.15 6.11 -23.54
C LYS A 14 1.43 4.82 -22.78
N VAL A 15 0.97 4.75 -21.54
CA VAL A 15 1.01 3.55 -20.71
C VAL A 15 -0.43 3.15 -20.42
N ASN A 16 -0.79 1.96 -20.88
CA ASN A 16 -2.10 1.35 -20.64
C ASN A 16 -1.94 0.21 -19.62
N ASP A 17 -3.04 -0.18 -18.99
CA ASP A 17 -3.09 -1.31 -18.04
C ASP A 17 -2.16 -1.17 -16.82
N VAL A 18 -1.81 0.07 -16.46
CA VAL A 18 -1.07 0.39 -15.24
C VAL A 18 -1.87 1.36 -14.40
N GLU A 19 -1.94 1.07 -13.11
CA GLU A 19 -2.61 1.91 -12.11
C GLU A 19 -1.64 2.16 -10.96
N ILE A 20 -1.51 3.43 -10.56
CA ILE A 20 -0.82 3.82 -9.34
C ILE A 20 -1.88 3.96 -8.25
N ILE A 21 -1.78 3.11 -7.22
CA ILE A 21 -2.60 3.22 -6.01
C ILE A 21 -1.84 4.17 -5.07
N PRO A 22 -2.38 5.37 -4.81
CA PRO A 22 -1.66 6.39 -4.07
C PRO A 22 -1.66 6.08 -2.56
N PRO A 23 -0.77 6.71 -1.78
CA PRO A 23 -0.59 6.40 -0.36
C PRO A 23 -1.85 6.50 0.48
N GLU A 24 -2.75 7.44 0.16
CA GLU A 24 -3.99 7.63 0.89
C GLU A 24 -4.91 6.40 0.78
N ILE A 25 -4.94 5.77 -0.39
CA ILE A 25 -5.75 4.56 -0.63
C ILE A 25 -5.10 3.36 0.07
N VAL A 26 -3.78 3.19 -0.03
CA VAL A 26 -3.05 2.13 0.69
C VAL A 26 -3.30 2.22 2.19
N GLN A 27 -3.15 3.41 2.77
CA GLN A 27 -3.37 3.65 4.20
C GLN A 27 -4.83 3.43 4.61
N SER A 28 -5.80 3.78 3.76
CA SER A 28 -7.23 3.52 4.01
C SER A 28 -7.54 2.02 4.09
N GLU A 29 -6.96 1.23 3.18
CA GLU A 29 -7.11 -0.23 3.19
C GLU A 29 -6.46 -0.85 4.45
N LEU A 30 -5.29 -0.36 4.85
CA LEU A 30 -4.61 -0.82 6.08
C LEU A 30 -5.41 -0.46 7.35
N LYS A 31 -6.00 0.74 7.42
CA LYS A 31 -6.93 1.13 8.51
C LYS A 31 -8.13 0.18 8.57
N SER A 32 -8.67 -0.23 7.42
CA SER A 32 -9.79 -1.19 7.37
C SER A 32 -9.39 -2.57 7.90
N LYS A 33 -8.14 -3.00 7.69
CA LYS A 33 -7.60 -4.23 8.28
C LYS A 33 -7.43 -4.13 9.80
N ILE A 34 -6.97 -2.99 10.33
CA ILE A 34 -6.90 -2.75 11.78
C ILE A 34 -8.29 -2.86 12.40
N ILE A 35 -9.31 -2.20 11.82
CA ILE A 35 -10.69 -2.27 12.32
C ILE A 35 -11.18 -3.73 12.36
N LYS A 36 -10.88 -4.51 11.33
CA LYS A 36 -11.24 -5.94 11.29
C LYS A 36 -10.48 -6.75 12.36
N ALA A 37 -9.19 -6.51 12.53
CA ALA A 37 -8.38 -7.19 13.55
C ALA A 37 -8.82 -6.85 14.97
N GLN A 38 -9.13 -5.58 15.24
CA GLN A 38 -9.67 -5.10 16.51
C GLN A 38 -10.97 -5.83 16.84
N LYS A 39 -11.93 -5.88 15.92
CA LYS A 39 -13.20 -6.61 16.12
C LYS A 39 -12.99 -8.08 16.47
N MET A 40 -12.00 -8.73 15.84
CA MET A 40 -11.69 -10.15 16.11
C MET A 40 -11.06 -10.34 17.50
N TYR A 41 -10.20 -9.42 17.92
CA TYR A 41 -9.65 -9.41 19.27
C TYR A 41 -10.73 -9.13 20.32
N ASP A 42 -11.62 -8.16 20.08
CA ASP A 42 -12.73 -7.83 20.99
C ASP A 42 -13.70 -9.00 21.17
N LEU A 43 -14.02 -9.72 20.09
CA LEU A 43 -14.87 -10.92 20.16
C LEU A 43 -14.19 -12.10 20.86
N HIS A 44 -12.89 -12.30 20.61
CA HIS A 44 -12.14 -13.42 21.16
C HIS A 44 -10.71 -13.01 21.51
N PRO A 45 -10.50 -12.46 22.73
CA PRO A 45 -9.18 -12.08 23.18
C PRO A 45 -8.27 -13.30 23.28
N SER A 46 -7.22 -13.33 22.45
CA SER A 46 -6.20 -14.37 22.46
C SER A 46 -4.86 -13.78 22.03
N PRO A 47 -3.73 -14.38 22.45
CA PRO A 47 -2.41 -13.91 22.01
C PRO A 47 -2.29 -13.82 20.49
N ASN A 48 -2.85 -14.80 19.77
CA ASN A 48 -2.83 -14.81 18.30
C ASN A 48 -3.64 -13.65 17.68
N ASN A 49 -4.78 -13.29 18.27
CA ASN A 49 -5.56 -12.15 17.77
C ASN A 49 -4.91 -10.81 18.13
N LEU A 50 -4.25 -10.72 19.29
CA LEU A 50 -3.45 -9.55 19.66
C LEU A 50 -2.28 -9.36 18.69
N ASP A 51 -1.53 -10.42 18.39
CA ASP A 51 -0.41 -10.36 17.44
C ASP A 51 -0.86 -9.89 16.05
N LYS A 52 -2.03 -10.32 15.59
CA LYS A 52 -2.61 -9.87 14.31
C LYS A 52 -2.97 -8.39 14.32
N LEU A 53 -3.52 -7.89 15.42
CA LEU A 53 -3.83 -6.47 15.59
C LEU A 53 -2.55 -5.64 15.57
N ILE A 54 -1.55 -6.00 16.37
CA ILE A 54 -0.26 -5.32 16.42
C ILE A 54 0.41 -5.29 15.04
N ARG A 55 0.43 -6.41 14.33
CA ARG A 55 1.00 -6.47 12.96
C ARG A 55 0.26 -5.53 12.00
N ALA A 56 -1.07 -5.47 12.07
CA ALA A 56 -1.85 -4.57 11.22
C ALA A 56 -1.57 -3.09 11.53
N GLU A 57 -1.33 -2.74 12.80
CA GLU A 57 -0.92 -1.39 13.21
C GLU A 57 0.47 -1.04 12.71
N VAL A 58 1.44 -1.97 12.84
CA VAL A 58 2.81 -1.81 12.33
C VAL A 58 2.83 -1.66 10.82
N ASP A 59 2.00 -2.43 10.08
CA ASP A 59 1.87 -2.29 8.63
C ASP A 59 1.41 -0.88 8.23
N LEU A 60 0.43 -0.31 8.95
CA LEU A 60 -0.03 1.06 8.70
C LEU A 60 1.07 2.09 9.02
N GLU A 61 1.79 1.91 10.13
CA GLU A 61 2.89 2.79 10.52
C GLU A 61 3.98 2.82 9.44
N HIS A 62 4.38 1.65 8.94
CA HIS A 62 5.37 1.55 7.87
C HIS A 62 4.88 2.21 6.58
N ALA A 63 3.64 1.96 6.17
CA ALA A 63 3.07 2.57 4.97
C ALA A 63 3.00 4.10 5.06
N ILE A 64 2.71 4.66 6.24
CA ILE A 64 2.74 6.10 6.48
C ILE A 64 4.17 6.63 6.43
N ARG A 65 5.10 6.01 7.15
CA ARG A 65 6.51 6.43 7.21
C ARG A 65 7.14 6.50 5.82
N ASP A 66 6.88 5.49 5.01
CA ASP A 66 7.51 5.32 3.71
C ASP A 66 6.73 6.02 2.59
N ASN A 67 5.60 6.66 2.92
CA ASN A 67 4.64 7.23 1.98
C ASN A 67 4.34 6.25 0.84
N GLU A 68 4.05 5.00 1.23
CA GLU A 68 4.01 3.85 0.36
C GLU A 68 2.92 3.99 -0.71
N CYS A 69 3.25 3.64 -1.95
CA CYS A 69 2.29 3.53 -3.05
C CYS A 69 2.46 2.17 -3.72
N LEU A 70 1.38 1.64 -4.31
CA LEU A 70 1.41 0.38 -5.04
C LEU A 70 1.25 0.64 -6.53
N ILE A 71 1.94 -0.15 -7.35
CA ILE A 71 1.75 -0.15 -8.79
C ILE A 71 1.14 -1.48 -9.19
N LYS A 72 0.00 -1.39 -9.87
CA LYS A 72 -0.70 -2.54 -10.43
C LYS A 72 -0.49 -2.54 -11.94
N GLY A 73 -0.05 -3.66 -12.48
CA GLY A 73 0.24 -3.82 -13.92
C GLY A 73 1.73 -4.00 -14.21
N CYS A 74 2.06 -4.11 -15.50
CA CYS A 74 3.43 -4.29 -15.96
C CYS A 74 4.05 -2.94 -16.35
N VAL A 75 5.06 -2.51 -15.61
CA VAL A 75 5.76 -1.24 -15.85
C VAL A 75 7.09 -1.45 -16.59
N HIS A 76 7.34 -0.62 -17.60
CA HIS A 76 8.60 -0.65 -18.34
C HIS A 76 9.78 -0.21 -17.45
N LYS A 77 10.94 -0.88 -17.60
CA LYS A 77 12.16 -0.61 -16.80
C LYS A 77 12.58 0.87 -16.76
N LYS A 78 12.23 1.64 -17.79
CA LYS A 78 12.53 3.09 -17.89
C LYS A 78 11.99 3.94 -16.72
N TYR A 79 10.97 3.45 -15.99
CA TYR A 79 10.41 4.13 -14.82
C TYR A 79 11.10 3.71 -13.49
N ILE A 80 11.97 2.70 -13.53
CA ILE A 80 12.64 2.13 -12.36
C ILE A 80 14.08 2.63 -12.33
N LYS A 81 14.42 3.41 -11.30
CA LYS A 81 15.81 3.75 -10.98
C LYS A 81 16.36 2.69 -10.05
N VAL A 82 17.38 1.96 -10.51
CA VAL A 82 18.16 1.06 -9.65
C VAL A 82 19.08 1.94 -8.81
N VAL A 83 19.05 1.74 -7.50
CA VAL A 83 19.99 2.36 -6.57
C VAL A 83 20.99 1.26 -6.22
N GLU A 84 22.26 1.48 -6.56
CA GLU A 84 23.39 0.61 -6.20
C GLU A 84 23.84 0.88 -4.76
#